data_AF-A0A920LL44-F1
#
_entry.id   AF-A0A920LL44-F1
#
_cell.length_a   1.000
_cell.length_b   1.000
_cell.length_c   1.000
_cell.angle_alpha   90.00
_cell.angle_beta   90.00
_cell.angle_gamma   90.00
#
_symmetry.space_group_name_H-M   'P 1'
#
loop_
_entity.id
_entity.type
_entity.pdbx_description
1 polymer ?
#
loop_
_entity_poly.entity_id
_entity_poly.type
_entity_poly.pdbx_seq_one_letter_code
_entity_poly.pdbx_strand_id
1 'polypeptide(L)' 'MKGINIELTPTQFDYLYEVIMMAYELEVPEQKGWDIQTYDNMVDNVTNGKSTNLSSDVRGIL' A
#
# COMPACT_ATOMS: atom_id res chain seq x y z
N MET A 1 11.97 12.47 9.42
CA MET A 1 11.27 12.47 8.11
C MET A 1 9.77 12.42 8.36
N LYS A 2 8.96 13.04 7.50
CA LYS A 2 7.50 12.91 7.54
C LYS A 2 7.07 11.89 6.49
N GLY A 3 6.26 10.91 6.88
CA GLY A 3 5.63 9.97 5.94
C GLY A 3 4.41 10.61 5.25
N ILE A 4 3.79 9.84 4.35
CA ILE A 4 2.52 10.20 3.69
C ILE A 4 1.40 9.43 4.38
N ASN A 5 0.30 10.11 4.72
CA ASN A 5 -0.94 9.45 5.10
C ASN A 5 -1.79 9.25 3.85
N ILE A 6 -2.28 8.04 3.64
CA ILE A 6 -3.16 7.70 2.52
C ILE A 6 -4.50 7.28 3.12
N GLU A 7 -5.58 7.88 2.65
CA GLU A 7 -6.95 7.54 3.03
C GLU A 7 -7.55 6.67 1.93
N LEU A 8 -8.03 5.48 2.30
CA LEU A 8 -8.58 4.49 1.37
C LEU A 8 -9.90 3.95 1.89
N THR A 9 -10.87 3.76 1.01
CA THR A 9 -12.02 2.91 1.31
C THR A 9 -11.57 1.46 1.54
N PRO A 10 -12.38 0.62 2.21
CA PRO A 10 -12.02 -0.79 2.41
C PRO A 10 -11.65 -1.51 1.10
N THR A 11 -12.45 -1.37 0.04
CA THR A 11 -12.17 -2.01 -1.25
C THR A 11 -10.93 -1.44 -1.94
N GLN A 12 -10.63 -0.16 -1.77
CA GLN A 12 -9.38 0.42 -2.29
C GLN A 12 -8.15 -0.14 -1.57
N PHE A 13 -8.27 -0.40 -0.27
CA PHE A 13 -7.24 -1.08 0.49
C PHE A 13 -7.04 -2.52 0.02
N ASP A 14 -8.13 -3.27 -0.23
CA ASP A 14 -8.07 -4.64 -0.75
C ASP A 14 -7.30 -4.68 -2.09
N TYR A 15 -7.62 -3.78 -3.02
CA TYR A 15 -6.91 -3.69 -4.30
C TYR A 15 -5.45 -3.28 -4.16
N LEU A 16 -5.14 -2.36 -3.25
CA LEU A 16 -3.76 -1.98 -2.97
C LEU A 16 -2.96 -3.17 -2.44
N TYR A 17 -3.54 -3.94 -1.49
CA TYR A 17 -2.93 -5.15 -0.96
C TYR A 17 -2.63 -6.15 -2.07
N GLU A 18 -3.61 -6.47 -2.93
CA GLU A 18 -3.43 -7.39 -4.06
C GLU A 18 -2.30 -6.95 -5.00
N VAL A 19 -2.23 -5.66 -5.36
CA VAL A 19 -1.19 -5.13 -6.25
C VAL A 19 0.20 -5.30 -5.65
N ILE A 20 0.36 -5.02 -4.36
CA ILE A 20 1.65 -5.11 -3.66
C ILE A 20 2.07 -6.57 -3.50
N MET A 21 1.13 -7.48 -3.24
CA MET A 21 1.42 -8.91 -3.14
C MET A 21 1.75 -9.51 -4.52
N MET A 22 1.04 -9.12 -5.58
CA MET A 22 1.36 -9.51 -6.95
C MET A 22 2.78 -9.11 -7.35
N ALA A 23 3.29 -7.99 -6.85
CA ALA A 23 4.68 -7.59 -7.10
C ALA A 23 5.72 -8.53 -6.46
N TYR A 24 5.41 -9.24 -5.36
CA TYR A 24 6.25 -10.36 -4.91
C TYR A 24 6.17 -11.55 -5.86
N GLU A 25 4.96 -11.95 -6.26
CA GLU A 25 4.74 -13.09 -7.15
C GLU A 25 5.46 -12.92 -8.49
N LEU A 26 5.57 -11.67 -8.95
CA LEU A 26 6.24 -11.29 -10.18
C LEU A 26 7.72 -10.89 -9.99
N GLU A 27 8.31 -11.08 -8.81
CA GLU A 27 9.71 -10.74 -8.50
C GLU A 27 10.11 -9.29 -8.86
N VAL A 28 9.15 -8.35 -8.76
CA VAL A 28 9.34 -6.95 -9.18
C VAL A 28 10.47 -6.26 -8.40
N PRO A 29 10.58 -6.40 -7.06
CA PRO A 29 11.66 -5.76 -6.32
C PRO A 29 13.04 -6.15 -6.84
N GLU A 30 13.25 -7.43 -7.13
CA GLU A 30 14.52 -7.93 -7.66
C GLU A 30 14.79 -7.41 -9.08
N GLN A 31 13.79 -7.50 -9.97
CA GLN A 31 13.90 -7.02 -11.35
C GLN A 31 14.19 -5.52 -11.43
N LYS A 32 13.72 -4.73 -10.44
CA LYS A 32 13.96 -3.29 -10.35
C LYS A 32 15.21 -2.93 -9.56
N GLY A 33 15.90 -3.91 -8.96
CA GLY A 33 17.04 -3.68 -8.07
C GLY A 33 16.64 -2.88 -6.82
N TRP A 34 15.41 -3.04 -6.35
CA TRP A 34 14.95 -2.44 -5.11
C TRP A 34 15.57 -3.18 -3.91
N ASP A 35 15.80 -2.43 -2.84
CA ASP A 35 16.20 -3.02 -1.57
C ASP A 35 15.01 -3.83 -1.01
N ILE A 36 15.18 -5.16 -0.94
CA ILE A 36 14.12 -6.08 -0.54
C ILE A 36 13.63 -5.77 0.87
N GLN A 37 14.54 -5.41 1.79
CA GLN A 37 14.17 -5.07 3.16
C GLN A 37 13.32 -3.80 3.22
N THR A 38 13.63 -2.79 2.40
CA THR A 38 12.80 -1.58 2.28
C THR A 38 11.43 -1.91 1.70
N TYR A 39 11.35 -2.81 0.73
CA TYR A 39 10.08 -3.27 0.17
C TYR A 39 9.25 -4.06 1.20
N ASP A 40 9.85 -5.00 1.92
CA ASP A 40 9.24 -5.76 3.01
C ASP A 40 8.67 -4.80 4.07
N ASN A 41 9.46 -3.82 4.51
CA ASN A 41 9.01 -2.80 5.48
C ASN A 41 7.81 -1.98 4.95
N MET A 42 7.76 -1.70 3.65
CA MET A 42 6.61 -1.02 3.05
C MET A 42 5.38 -1.92 3.08
N VAL A 43 5.52 -3.20 2.70
CA VAL A 43 4.44 -4.19 2.77
C VAL A 43 3.90 -4.30 4.20
N ASP A 44 4.79 -4.44 5.19
CA ASP A 44 4.41 -4.50 6.61
C ASP A 44 3.62 -3.25 7.06
N ASN A 45 4.02 -2.06 6.59
CA ASN A 45 3.32 -0.83 6.93
C ASN A 45 1.94 -0.73 6.26
N VAL A 46 1.80 -1.23 5.04
CA VAL A 46 0.50 -1.26 4.34
C VAL A 46 -0.42 -2.29 5.01
N THR A 47 0.07 -3.50 5.30
CA THR A 47 -0.72 -4.57 5.93
C THR A 47 -1.14 -4.25 7.35
N ASN A 48 -0.33 -3.48 8.10
CA ASN A 48 -0.68 -2.96 9.42
C ASN A 48 -1.44 -1.61 9.36
N GLY A 49 -2.08 -1.30 8.23
CA GLY A 49 -2.88 -0.10 8.05
C GLY A 49 -3.93 0.08 9.15
N LYS A 50 -4.11 1.33 9.60
CA LYS A 50 -5.12 1.68 10.60
C LYS A 50 -6.33 2.30 9.93
N SER A 51 -7.52 2.00 10.43
CA SER A 51 -8.74 2.70 10.02
C SER A 51 -8.63 4.20 10.33
N THR A 52 -9.11 5.02 9.41
CA THR A 52 -9.20 6.47 9.56
C THR A 52 -10.55 6.97 9.05
N ASN A 53 -10.92 8.19 9.44
CA ASN A 53 -12.05 8.88 8.82
C ASN A 53 -11.62 9.34 7.44
N LEU A 54 -12.46 9.08 6.44
CA LEU A 54 -12.20 9.49 5.07
C LEU A 54 -12.60 10.95 4.88
N SER A 55 -11.72 11.73 4.26
CA SER A 55 -12.04 13.09 3.83
C SER A 55 -12.93 13.09 2.58
N SER A 56 -13.62 14.20 2.34
CA SER A 56 -14.47 14.38 1.15
C SER A 56 -13.69 14.36 -0.18
N ASP A 57 -12.36 14.48 -0.11
CA ASP A 57 -11.49 14.54 -1.27
C ASP A 57 -11.02 13.15 -1.73
N VAL A 58 -11.32 12.10 -0.94
CA VAL A 58 -11.03 10.72 -1.30
C VAL A 58 -11.98 10.28 -2.41
N ARG A 59 -11.39 9.86 -3.53
CA ARG A 59 -12.16 9.39 -4.70
C ARG A 59 -12.90 8.10 -4.38
N GLY A 60 -14.07 7.91 -4.99
CA GLY A 60 -14.85 6.67 -4.84
C GLY A 60 -15.70 6.57 -3.57
N ILE A 61 -15.81 7.68 -2.82
CA ILE A 61 -16.75 7.84 -1.70
C ILE A 61 -17.93 8.68 -2.21
N LEU A 62 -18.82 8.05 -2.98
CA LEU A 62 -20.11 8.60 -3.37
C LEU A 62 -21.22 7.66 -2.94
#